data_AF-A0A969GFX3-F1
#
_entry.id   AF-A0A969GFX3-F1
#
_cell.length_a   1.000
_cell.length_b   1.000
_cell.length_c   1.000
_cell.angle_alpha   90.00
_cell.angle_beta   90.00
_cell.angle_gamma   90.00
#
_symmetry.space_group_name_H-M   'P 1'
#
loop_
_entity.id
_entity.type
_entity.pdbx_description
1 polymer ?
#
loop_
_entity_poly.entity_id
_entity_poly.type
_entity_poly.pdbx_seq_one_letter_code
_entity_poly.pdbx_strand_id
1 'polypeptide(L)'
;MSQGKSRLGLARPMVWSMIALAAGALSAPDAAWAAQLGQESASGEASQVWPMLLAMLAASTGVERLIELLWNYSDWFLLNARGWQPAHLRSAQYVQFKSGTSLLLGVVMGILIANALGMQFLYSLAPFAPNLLANVPAGWDIVITGLLIGAGAKPVHDLFGIVTGFKNWLGASAIKQREAAGAELAEGVLKLAQSDAQSMIDVPGVGPARLHASSGGLDGYDEEVLEEGAPSVDKYADMLRNRTAL
;
A
#
# COMPACT_ATOMS: atom_id res chain seq x y z
N MET A 1 5.35 -64.13 34.53
CA MET A 1 5.91 -63.59 33.27
C MET A 1 5.72 -62.08 33.30
N SER A 2 6.81 -61.35 33.50
CA SER A 2 6.86 -59.91 33.79
C SER A 2 6.91 -59.09 32.50
N GLN A 3 6.02 -58.11 32.33
CA GLN A 3 6.08 -57.13 31.25
C GLN A 3 7.05 -56.00 31.60
N GLY A 4 8.25 -56.04 31.04
CA GLY A 4 9.17 -54.89 30.99
C GLY A 4 8.84 -54.00 29.78
N LYS A 5 8.04 -52.95 29.97
CA LYS A 5 7.86 -51.88 28.97
C LYS A 5 8.98 -50.84 29.15
N SER A 6 9.91 -50.85 28.21
CA SER A 6 11.02 -49.90 28.07
C SER A 6 10.52 -48.47 27.84
N ARG A 7 10.58 -47.64 28.90
CA ARG A 7 10.43 -46.18 28.84
C ARG A 7 11.75 -45.53 28.41
N LEU A 8 12.13 -45.67 27.14
CA LEU A 8 13.30 -44.99 26.57
C LEU A 8 12.98 -44.53 25.15
N GLY A 9 12.24 -43.42 25.04
CA GLY A 9 11.88 -42.85 23.74
C GLY A 9 11.64 -41.34 23.71
N LEU A 10 11.72 -40.63 24.85
CA LEU A 10 11.32 -39.22 24.95
C LEU A 10 12.48 -38.22 25.09
N ALA A 11 13.72 -38.68 25.25
CA ALA A 11 14.86 -37.78 25.49
C ALA A 11 15.51 -37.22 24.21
N ARG A 12 15.27 -37.81 23.04
CA ARG A 12 15.94 -37.39 21.79
C ARG A 12 15.37 -36.12 21.14
N PRO A 13 14.04 -35.85 21.08
CA PRO A 13 13.57 -34.64 20.40
C PRO A 13 13.81 -33.35 21.20
N MET A 14 13.98 -33.44 22.52
CA MET A 14 14.16 -32.28 23.42
C MET A 14 15.56 -31.65 23.30
N VAL A 15 16.58 -32.46 22.98
CA VAL A 15 17.97 -31.99 22.81
C VAL A 15 18.11 -31.17 21.51
N TRP A 16 17.40 -31.55 20.44
CA TRP A 16 17.45 -30.83 19.17
C TRP A 16 16.73 -29.46 19.22
N SER A 17 15.63 -29.34 19.98
CA SER A 17 14.95 -28.06 20.18
C SER A 17 15.79 -27.04 20.97
N MET A 18 16.60 -27.49 21.92
CA MET A 18 17.50 -26.59 22.66
C MET A 18 18.71 -26.14 21.82
N ILE A 19 19.20 -26.99 20.91
CA ILE A 19 20.26 -26.62 19.96
C ILE A 19 19.74 -25.59 18.94
N ALA A 20 18.49 -25.71 18.47
CA ALA A 20 17.89 -24.71 17.58
C ALA A 20 17.63 -23.36 18.28
N LEU A 21 17.22 -23.37 19.56
CA LEU A 21 17.05 -22.16 20.36
C LEU A 21 18.40 -21.47 20.65
N ALA A 22 19.46 -22.26 20.89
CA ALA A 22 20.82 -21.75 21.07
C ALA A 22 21.42 -21.21 19.76
N ALA A 23 21.17 -21.85 18.61
CA ALA A 23 21.63 -21.35 17.32
C ALA A 23 20.93 -20.05 16.87
N GLY A 24 19.64 -19.91 17.18
CA GLY A 24 18.90 -18.65 16.98
C GLY A 24 19.35 -17.52 17.91
N ALA A 25 19.68 -17.85 19.17
CA ALA A 25 20.20 -16.87 20.12
C ALA A 25 21.66 -16.43 19.81
N LEU A 26 22.47 -17.29 19.19
CA LEU A 26 23.84 -16.96 18.79
C LEU A 26 23.94 -16.08 17.53
N SER A 27 22.85 -15.88 16.78
CA SER A 27 22.82 -15.03 15.56
C SER A 27 22.14 -13.66 15.78
N ALA A 28 21.56 -13.44 16.95
CA ALA A 28 21.02 -12.15 17.37
C ALA A 28 22.08 -11.05 17.67
N PRO A 29 23.32 -11.34 18.13
CA PRO A 29 24.30 -10.29 18.43
C PRO A 29 24.81 -9.61 17.15
N ASP A 30 24.90 -10.33 16.03
CA ASP A 30 25.44 -9.79 14.78
C ASP A 30 24.51 -8.74 14.15
N ALA A 31 23.20 -8.88 14.32
CA ALA A 31 22.22 -7.90 13.84
C ALA A 31 22.26 -6.59 14.67
N ALA A 32 22.49 -6.70 15.98
CA ALA A 32 22.65 -5.54 16.86
C ALA A 32 23.99 -4.83 16.60
N TRP A 33 25.06 -5.58 16.33
CA TRP A 33 26.39 -5.02 16.02
C TRP A 33 26.43 -4.37 14.63
N ALA A 34 25.74 -4.95 13.63
CA ALA A 34 25.61 -4.34 12.30
C ALA A 34 24.84 -3.01 12.32
N ALA A 35 23.81 -2.88 13.16
CA ALA A 35 23.10 -1.62 13.35
C ALA A 35 24.00 -0.53 13.98
N GLN A 36 24.86 -0.93 14.92
CA GLN A 36 25.77 -0.02 15.61
C GLN A 36 26.95 0.45 14.71
N LEU A 37 27.49 -0.44 13.87
CA LEU A 37 28.51 -0.11 12.87
C LEU A 37 27.99 0.82 11.75
N GLY A 38 26.70 0.71 11.40
CA GLY A 38 26.05 1.62 10.46
C GLY A 38 25.94 3.06 10.98
N GLN A 39 25.89 3.22 12.30
CA GLN A 39 25.72 4.51 12.97
C GLN A 39 27.05 5.29 13.12
N GLU A 40 28.17 4.60 13.32
CA GLU A 40 29.51 5.21 13.36
C GLU A 40 30.02 5.64 11.97
N SER A 41 29.56 4.98 10.91
CA SER A 41 29.92 5.29 9.52
C SER A 41 29.16 6.49 8.92
N ALA A 42 28.19 7.06 9.65
CA ALA A 42 27.29 8.11 9.18
C ALA A 42 27.85 9.55 9.31
N SER A 43 29.15 9.70 9.59
CA SER A 43 29.84 10.99 9.74
C SER A 43 30.29 11.63 8.40
N GLY A 44 29.94 11.04 7.25
CA GLY A 44 30.15 11.62 5.92
C GLY A 44 28.85 12.03 5.24
N GLU A 45 28.69 13.32 4.92
CA GLU A 45 27.49 13.98 4.38
C GLU A 45 27.01 13.52 2.98
N ALA A 46 27.58 12.46 2.40
CA ALA A 46 27.15 11.93 1.12
C ALA A 46 26.73 10.45 1.25
N SER A 47 25.45 10.19 0.98
CA SER A 47 24.82 8.84 0.87
C SER A 47 24.53 8.09 2.19
N GLN A 48 23.84 8.73 3.14
CA GLN A 48 23.24 8.04 4.31
C GLN A 48 22.09 7.08 3.96
N VAL A 49 21.58 7.06 2.72
CA VAL A 49 20.48 6.16 2.31
C VAL A 49 20.90 4.70 2.32
N TRP A 50 22.14 4.39 1.91
CA TRP A 50 22.61 3.01 1.80
C TRP A 50 22.66 2.29 3.15
N PRO A 51 23.29 2.86 4.20
CA PRO A 51 23.25 2.28 5.54
C PRO A 51 21.82 2.10 6.06
N MET A 52 20.93 3.06 5.80
CA MET A 52 19.53 2.96 6.20
C MET A 52 18.80 1.79 5.52
N LEU A 53 18.97 1.63 4.21
CA LEU A 53 18.38 0.50 3.47
C LEU A 53 18.90 -0.84 3.98
N LEU A 54 20.19 -0.94 4.29
CA LEU A 54 20.78 -2.14 4.87
C LEU A 54 20.20 -2.44 6.25
N ALA A 55 20.06 -1.42 7.11
CA ALA A 55 19.44 -1.56 8.42
C ALA A 55 17.97 -2.01 8.31
N MET A 56 17.21 -1.44 7.37
CA MET A 56 15.82 -1.84 7.10
C MET A 56 15.71 -3.29 6.62
N LEU A 57 16.61 -3.73 5.72
CA LEU A 57 16.62 -5.10 5.22
C LEU A 57 17.02 -6.10 6.31
N ALA A 58 18.01 -5.75 7.14
CA ALA A 58 18.40 -6.54 8.30
C ALA A 58 17.24 -6.65 9.30
N ALA A 59 16.56 -5.54 9.60
CA ALA A 59 15.39 -5.51 10.46
C ALA A 59 14.24 -6.37 9.88
N SER A 60 13.97 -6.27 8.58
CA SER A 60 12.95 -7.05 7.89
C SER A 60 13.23 -8.56 7.99
N THR A 61 14.49 -8.95 7.76
CA THR A 61 14.93 -10.35 7.90
C THR A 61 14.79 -10.81 9.36
N GLY A 62 15.15 -9.96 10.32
CA GLY A 62 14.97 -10.26 11.75
C GLY A 62 13.51 -10.49 12.13
N VAL A 63 12.59 -9.65 11.62
CA VAL A 63 11.15 -9.79 11.83
C VAL A 63 10.63 -11.10 11.24
N GLU A 64 11.04 -11.45 10.01
CA GLU A 64 10.67 -12.71 9.37
C GLU A 64 11.08 -13.91 10.24
N ARG A 65 12.34 -13.93 10.70
CA ARG A 65 12.86 -15.03 11.53
C ARG A 65 12.16 -15.13 12.88
N LEU A 66 11.84 -13.99 13.49
CA LEU A 66 11.12 -13.97 14.75
C LEU A 66 9.68 -14.50 14.60
N ILE A 67 8.98 -14.13 13.52
CA ILE A 67 7.64 -14.66 13.21
C ILE A 67 7.69 -16.15 12.94
N GLU A 68 8.66 -16.61 12.15
CA GLU A 68 8.87 -18.03 11.86
C GLU A 68 9.09 -18.82 13.16
N LEU A 69 9.95 -18.32 14.05
CA LEU A 69 10.23 -18.94 15.34
C LEU A 69 8.97 -19.01 16.22
N LEU A 70 8.20 -17.92 16.30
CA LEU A 70 6.93 -17.88 17.05
C LEU A 70 5.94 -18.93 16.55
N TRP A 71 5.83 -19.09 15.23
CA TRP A 71 4.95 -20.10 14.66
C TRP A 71 5.45 -21.52 14.84
N ASN A 72 6.75 -21.76 14.69
CA ASN A 72 7.33 -23.08 14.96
C ASN A 72 7.09 -23.51 16.41
N TYR A 73 7.23 -22.56 17.35
CA TYR A 73 6.92 -22.79 18.76
C TYR A 73 5.42 -23.03 18.99
N SER A 74 4.55 -22.24 18.34
CA SER A 74 3.10 -22.38 18.44
C SER A 74 2.61 -23.71 17.86
N ASP A 75 3.12 -24.13 16.70
CA ASP A 75 2.81 -25.40 16.06
C ASP A 75 3.24 -26.57 16.96
N TRP A 76 4.45 -26.50 17.51
CA TRP A 76 4.94 -27.48 18.48
C TRP A 76 4.04 -27.56 19.72
N PHE A 77 3.65 -26.42 20.27
CA PHE A 77 2.77 -26.34 21.43
C PHE A 77 1.39 -26.95 21.14
N LEU A 78 0.80 -26.67 19.98
CA LEU A 78 -0.49 -27.21 19.58
C LEU A 78 -0.46 -28.74 19.43
N LEU A 79 0.59 -29.29 18.84
CA LEU A 79 0.77 -30.73 18.69
C LEU A 79 0.98 -31.42 20.04
N ASN A 80 1.81 -30.83 20.91
CA ASN A 80 2.28 -31.49 22.12
C ASN A 80 1.36 -31.27 23.34
N ALA A 81 0.81 -30.05 23.50
CA ALA A 81 -0.03 -29.71 24.64
C ALA A 81 -1.51 -29.97 24.38
N ARG A 82 -1.97 -29.76 23.14
CA ARG A 82 -3.40 -29.84 22.78
C ARG A 82 -3.76 -31.11 22.00
N GLY A 83 -2.78 -31.99 21.76
CA GLY A 83 -2.99 -33.26 21.05
C GLY A 83 -3.47 -33.09 19.62
N TRP A 84 -3.18 -31.94 18.99
CA TRP A 84 -3.57 -31.72 17.61
C TRP A 84 -2.89 -32.72 16.69
N GLN A 85 -3.65 -33.26 15.74
CA GLN A 85 -3.05 -34.07 14.69
C GLN A 85 -2.38 -33.17 13.63
N PRO A 86 -1.27 -33.61 13.01
CA PRO A 86 -0.59 -32.85 11.95
C PRO A 86 -1.50 -32.41 10.78
N ALA A 87 -2.59 -33.14 10.53
CA ALA A 87 -3.58 -32.79 9.51
C ALA A 87 -4.27 -31.43 9.78
N HIS A 88 -4.50 -31.06 11.04
CA HIS A 88 -5.15 -29.80 11.41
C HIS A 88 -4.27 -28.58 11.09
N LEU A 89 -2.95 -28.71 11.25
CA LEU A 89 -1.97 -27.67 10.90
C LEU A 89 -1.85 -27.45 9.39
N ARG A 90 -2.37 -28.38 8.56
CA ARG A 90 -2.40 -28.26 7.10
C ARG A 90 -3.78 -27.85 6.57
N SER A 91 -4.75 -27.62 7.45
CA SER A 91 -6.06 -27.16 7.01
C SER A 91 -5.95 -25.77 6.37
N ALA A 92 -6.71 -25.54 5.30
CA ALA A 92 -6.68 -24.27 4.57
C ALA A 92 -6.99 -23.08 5.50
N GLN A 93 -7.93 -23.25 6.43
CA GLN A 93 -8.29 -22.24 7.43
C GLN A 93 -7.10 -21.88 8.33
N TYR A 94 -6.35 -22.86 8.82
CA TYR A 94 -5.18 -22.61 9.66
C TYR A 94 -4.07 -21.90 8.90
N VAL A 95 -3.77 -22.33 7.68
CA VAL A 95 -2.73 -21.71 6.84
C VAL A 95 -3.08 -20.27 6.50
N GLN A 96 -4.35 -19.99 6.16
CA GLN A 96 -4.84 -18.63 5.91
C GLN A 96 -4.75 -17.75 7.16
N PHE A 97 -5.20 -18.28 8.31
CA PHE A 97 -5.10 -17.58 9.59
C PHE A 97 -3.65 -17.28 9.97
N LYS A 98 -2.75 -18.27 9.86
CA LYS A 98 -1.31 -18.14 10.11
C LYS A 98 -0.71 -17.07 9.21
N SER A 99 -1.00 -17.10 7.90
CA SER A 99 -0.50 -16.10 6.96
C SER A 99 -1.02 -14.69 7.27
N GLY A 100 -2.32 -14.51 7.50
CA GLY A 100 -2.91 -13.20 7.82
C GLY A 100 -2.37 -12.63 9.13
N THR A 101 -2.28 -13.46 10.16
CA THR A 101 -1.75 -13.08 11.46
C THR A 101 -0.25 -12.76 11.38
N SER A 102 0.54 -13.52 10.60
CA SER A 102 1.96 -13.19 10.35
C SER A 102 2.13 -11.83 9.71
N LEU A 103 1.28 -11.45 8.75
CA LEU A 103 1.37 -10.14 8.10
C LEU A 103 1.12 -9.03 9.11
N LEU A 104 0.05 -9.15 9.89
CA LEU A 104 -0.28 -8.15 10.91
C LEU A 104 0.80 -8.06 11.99
N LEU A 105 1.33 -9.21 12.45
CA LEU A 105 2.44 -9.24 13.40
C LEU A 105 3.71 -8.58 12.82
N GLY A 106 4.02 -8.86 11.56
CA GLY A 106 5.15 -8.25 10.85
C GLY A 106 5.05 -6.74 10.81
N VAL A 107 3.90 -6.19 10.41
CA VAL A 107 3.67 -4.74 10.38
C VAL A 107 3.83 -4.12 11.77
N VAL A 108 3.21 -4.70 12.80
CA VAL A 108 3.32 -4.19 14.18
C VAL A 108 4.78 -4.23 14.66
N MET A 109 5.46 -5.35 14.47
CA MET A 109 6.87 -5.49 14.85
C MET A 109 7.78 -4.54 14.08
N GLY A 110 7.55 -4.34 12.79
CA GLY A 110 8.29 -3.39 11.97
C GLY A 110 8.15 -1.95 12.48
N ILE A 111 6.94 -1.51 12.83
CA ILE A 111 6.69 -0.18 13.43
C ILE A 111 7.38 -0.05 14.79
N LEU A 112 7.32 -1.08 15.64
CA LEU A 112 8.00 -1.06 16.93
C LEU A 112 9.52 -0.95 16.77
N ILE A 113 10.12 -1.70 15.84
CA ILE A 113 11.56 -1.66 15.57
C ILE A 113 11.96 -0.30 14.97
N ALA A 114 11.19 0.23 14.01
CA ALA A 114 11.43 1.55 13.44
C ALA A 114 11.39 2.66 14.50
N ASN A 115 10.42 2.60 15.40
CA ASN A 115 10.32 3.54 16.51
C ASN A 115 11.49 3.38 17.50
N ALA A 116 11.78 2.15 17.93
CA ALA A 116 12.84 1.87 18.89
C ALA A 116 14.24 2.28 18.39
N LEU A 117 14.49 2.15 17.09
CA LEU A 117 15.75 2.52 16.44
C LEU A 117 15.74 3.94 15.86
N GLY A 118 14.64 4.68 15.98
CA GLY A 118 14.49 6.03 15.43
C GLY A 118 14.63 6.11 13.91
N MET A 119 14.28 5.04 13.19
CA MET A 119 14.46 4.96 11.75
C MET A 119 13.43 5.81 11.00
N GLN A 120 13.95 6.75 10.21
CA GLN A 120 13.20 7.72 9.40
C GLN A 120 13.67 7.64 7.94
N PHE A 121 13.07 6.73 7.16
CA PHE A 121 13.48 6.46 5.79
C PHE A 121 13.22 7.65 4.88
N LEU A 122 12.07 8.29 5.00
CA LEU A 122 11.71 9.45 4.16
C LEU A 122 12.63 10.64 4.44
N TYR A 123 13.04 10.85 5.69
CA TYR A 123 14.05 11.84 6.04
C TYR A 123 15.38 11.56 5.32
N SER A 124 15.82 10.29 5.27
CA SER A 124 17.04 9.93 4.54
C SER A 124 16.94 10.17 3.02
N LEU A 125 15.72 10.15 2.47
CA LEU A 125 15.45 10.44 1.05
C LEU A 125 15.29 11.93 0.75
N ALA A 126 15.25 12.81 1.75
CA ALA A 126 15.05 14.25 1.57
C ALA A 126 15.98 14.90 0.51
N PRO A 127 17.27 14.52 0.38
CA PRO A 127 18.14 15.08 -0.66
C PRO A 127 17.67 14.83 -2.10
N PHE A 128 16.90 13.76 -2.33
CA PHE A 128 16.43 13.37 -3.67
C PHE A 128 15.07 13.98 -4.03
N ALA A 129 14.28 14.37 -3.04
CA ALA A 129 12.94 14.91 -3.25
C ALA A 129 12.55 15.94 -2.16
N PRO A 130 13.29 17.07 -2.04
CA PRO A 130 13.13 18.00 -0.93
C PRO A 130 11.72 18.59 -0.85
N ASN A 131 11.12 18.93 -1.99
CA ASN A 131 9.78 19.54 -2.04
C ASN A 131 8.64 18.56 -1.67
N LEU A 132 8.84 17.26 -1.87
CA LEU A 132 7.82 16.24 -1.56
C LEU A 132 7.88 15.84 -0.08
N LEU A 133 9.07 15.89 0.53
CA LEU A 133 9.32 15.31 1.85
C LEU A 133 9.41 16.37 2.96
N ALA A 134 9.51 17.66 2.62
CA ALA A 134 9.67 18.77 3.57
C ALA A 134 8.58 18.85 4.65
N ASN A 135 7.38 18.34 4.39
CA ASN A 135 6.23 18.47 5.29
C ASN A 135 5.78 17.14 5.92
N VAL A 136 6.57 16.06 5.80
CA VAL A 136 6.20 14.79 6.43
C VAL A 136 6.56 14.84 7.92
N PRO A 137 5.58 14.73 8.84
CA PRO A 137 5.90 14.69 10.27
C PRO A 137 6.72 13.44 10.61
N ALA A 138 7.70 13.57 11.50
CA ALA A 138 8.60 12.46 11.87
C ALA A 138 7.86 11.18 12.32
N GLY A 139 6.73 11.33 13.03
CA GLY A 139 5.90 10.19 13.43
C GLY A 139 5.33 9.40 12.25
N TRP A 140 4.97 10.06 11.16
CA TRP A 140 4.49 9.40 9.94
C TRP A 140 5.61 8.68 9.20
N ASP A 141 6.81 9.26 9.16
CA ASP A 141 7.97 8.60 8.57
C ASP A 141 8.32 7.30 9.31
N ILE A 142 8.33 7.33 10.64
CA ILE A 142 8.56 6.11 11.46
C ILE A 142 7.52 5.03 11.16
N VAL A 143 6.24 5.40 11.05
CA VAL A 143 5.16 4.44 10.73
C VAL A 143 5.34 3.87 9.32
N ILE A 144 5.67 4.70 8.34
CA ILE A 144 5.90 4.26 6.96
C ILE A 144 7.13 3.35 6.88
N THR A 145 8.23 3.75 7.51
CA THR A 145 9.47 2.97 7.62
C THR A 145 9.21 1.61 8.26
N GLY A 146 8.48 1.60 9.38
CA GLY A 146 8.09 0.38 10.06
C GLY A 146 7.17 -0.52 9.26
N LEU A 147 6.23 0.06 8.51
CA LEU A 147 5.38 -0.68 7.58
C LEU A 147 6.21 -1.32 6.45
N LEU A 148 7.20 -0.61 5.90
CA LEU A 148 8.12 -1.15 4.90
C LEU A 148 8.93 -2.33 5.45
N ILE A 149 9.45 -2.22 6.68
CA ILE A 149 10.18 -3.30 7.35
C ILE A 149 9.25 -4.50 7.59
N GLY A 150 8.06 -4.26 8.13
CA GLY A 150 7.12 -5.31 8.51
C GLY A 150 6.45 -6.02 7.34
N ALA A 151 6.13 -5.27 6.27
CA ALA A 151 5.59 -5.83 5.03
C ALA A 151 6.66 -6.50 4.17
N GLY A 152 7.91 -6.01 4.23
CA GLY A 152 9.06 -6.62 3.56
C GLY A 152 9.46 -7.99 4.11
N ALA A 153 9.04 -8.32 5.32
CA ALA A 153 9.34 -9.59 6.00
C ALA A 153 8.66 -10.83 5.37
N LYS A 154 7.75 -10.65 4.41
CA LYS A 154 7.28 -11.73 3.53
C LYS A 154 7.99 -11.60 2.19
N PRO A 155 8.79 -12.60 1.76
CA PRO A 155 9.77 -12.43 0.70
C PRO A 155 9.13 -11.91 -0.60
N VAL A 156 9.92 -11.12 -1.34
CA VAL A 156 9.66 -10.41 -2.61
C VAL A 156 8.68 -11.08 -3.60
N HIS A 157 8.47 -12.39 -3.56
CA HIS A 157 7.43 -13.09 -4.33
C HIS A 157 5.99 -12.67 -3.98
N ASP A 158 5.69 -12.40 -2.71
CA ASP A 158 4.38 -11.91 -2.27
C ASP A 158 4.21 -10.42 -2.63
N LEU A 159 5.30 -9.65 -2.71
CA LEU A 159 5.28 -8.27 -3.19
C LEU A 159 4.88 -8.18 -4.66
N PHE A 160 5.36 -9.09 -5.52
CA PHE A 160 4.85 -9.18 -6.90
C PHE A 160 3.37 -9.55 -6.92
N GLY A 161 2.91 -10.46 -6.06
CA GLY A 161 1.50 -10.81 -5.91
C GLY A 161 0.64 -9.63 -5.45
N ILE A 162 1.11 -8.85 -4.48
CA ILE A 162 0.44 -7.66 -3.93
C ILE A 162 0.46 -6.51 -4.92
N VAL A 163 1.57 -6.26 -5.62
CA VAL A 163 1.66 -5.23 -6.69
C VAL A 163 0.75 -5.61 -7.86
N THR A 164 0.68 -6.89 -8.22
CA THR A 164 -0.24 -7.39 -9.24
C THR A 164 -1.69 -7.26 -8.77
N GLY A 165 -1.99 -7.60 -7.51
CA GLY A 165 -3.30 -7.40 -6.90
C GLY A 165 -3.71 -5.92 -6.84
N PHE A 166 -2.78 -5.03 -6.51
CA PHE A 166 -2.99 -3.58 -6.46
C PHE A 166 -3.19 -2.99 -7.85
N LYS A 167 -2.44 -3.45 -8.86
CA LYS A 167 -2.66 -3.08 -10.26
C LYS A 167 -4.03 -3.53 -10.75
N ASN A 168 -4.44 -4.75 -10.43
CA ASN A 168 -5.76 -5.27 -10.79
C ASN A 168 -6.89 -4.51 -10.08
N TRP A 169 -6.68 -4.14 -8.82
CA TRP A 169 -7.59 -3.31 -8.05
C TRP A 169 -7.69 -1.88 -8.61
N LEU A 170 -6.56 -1.24 -8.93
CA LEU A 170 -6.53 0.06 -9.60
C LEU A 170 -7.21 0.00 -10.97
N GLY A 171 -6.96 -1.05 -11.75
CA GLY A 171 -7.63 -1.30 -13.02
C GLY A 171 -9.14 -1.42 -12.86
N ALA A 172 -9.60 -2.23 -11.91
CA ALA A 172 -11.03 -2.39 -11.60
C ALA A 172 -11.66 -1.08 -11.07
N SER A 173 -10.94 -0.30 -10.25
CA SER A 173 -11.42 0.97 -9.72
C SER A 173 -11.51 2.07 -10.78
N ALA A 174 -10.55 2.12 -11.70
CA ALA A 174 -10.53 3.07 -12.80
C ALA A 174 -11.65 2.78 -13.82
N ILE A 175 -11.96 1.50 -14.04
CA ILE A 175 -13.12 1.09 -14.83
C ILE A 175 -14.41 1.53 -14.12
N LYS A 176 -14.53 1.29 -12.82
CA LYS A 176 -15.71 1.69 -12.04
C LYS A 176 -15.90 3.22 -11.97
N GLN A 177 -14.82 4.00 -11.95
CA GLN A 177 -14.88 5.47 -12.05
C GLN A 177 -15.32 5.94 -13.44
N ARG A 178 -14.90 5.24 -14.50
CA ARG A 178 -15.37 5.53 -15.87
C ARG A 178 -16.85 5.13 -16.07
N GLU A 179 -17.30 4.06 -15.43
CA GLU A 179 -18.70 3.66 -15.43
C GLU A 179 -19.57 4.65 -14.64
N ALA A 180 -19.11 5.11 -13.47
CA ALA A 180 -19.80 6.13 -12.69
C ALA A 180 -19.87 7.48 -13.44
N ALA A 181 -18.75 7.93 -14.02
CA ALA A 181 -18.72 9.14 -14.84
C ALA A 181 -19.57 9.00 -16.12
N GLY A 182 -19.60 7.82 -16.73
CA GLY A 182 -20.45 7.53 -17.89
C GLY A 182 -21.93 7.51 -17.55
N ALA A 183 -22.29 7.00 -16.37
CA ALA A 183 -23.67 7.04 -15.86
C ALA A 183 -24.13 8.47 -15.55
N GLU A 184 -23.26 9.30 -14.98
CA GLU A 184 -23.55 10.72 -14.73
C GLU A 184 -23.67 11.53 -16.02
N LEU A 185 -22.86 11.24 -17.04
CA LEU A 185 -22.99 11.85 -18.37
C LEU A 185 -24.27 11.42 -19.08
N ALA A 186 -24.65 10.14 -18.97
CA ALA A 186 -25.90 9.65 -19.55
C ALA A 186 -27.13 10.28 -18.87
N GLU A 187 -27.11 10.43 -17.55
CA GLU A 187 -28.14 11.13 -16.79
C GLU A 187 -28.19 12.63 -17.14
N GLY A 188 -27.02 13.26 -17.32
CA GLY A 188 -26.92 14.65 -17.78
C GLY A 188 -27.53 14.87 -19.18
N VAL A 189 -27.30 13.94 -20.12
CA VAL A 189 -27.91 13.97 -21.46
C VAL A 189 -29.42 13.74 -21.39
N LEU A 190 -29.88 12.80 -20.53
CA LEU A 190 -31.30 12.51 -20.37
C LEU A 190 -32.06 13.69 -19.76
N LYS A 191 -31.43 14.39 -18.81
CA LYS A 191 -31.95 15.62 -18.22
C LYS A 191 -31.97 16.80 -19.21
N LEU A 192 -30.96 16.90 -20.09
CA LEU A 192 -30.97 17.89 -21.18
C LEU A 192 -32.10 17.62 -22.17
N ALA A 193 -32.30 16.35 -22.56
CA ALA A 193 -33.38 15.95 -23.46
C ALA A 193 -34.77 16.17 -22.84
N GLN A 194 -34.92 15.88 -21.54
CA GLN A 194 -36.15 16.16 -20.80
C GLN A 194 -36.41 17.67 -20.67
N SER A 195 -35.36 18.47 -20.50
CA SER A 195 -35.46 19.94 -20.49
C SER A 195 -35.85 20.52 -21.86
N ASP A 196 -35.35 19.98 -22.97
CA ASP A 196 -35.76 20.43 -24.33
C ASP A 196 -37.23 20.03 -24.61
N ALA A 197 -37.67 18.86 -24.13
CA ALA A 197 -39.06 18.43 -24.23
C ALA A 197 -40.02 19.28 -23.37
N GLN A 198 -39.61 19.74 -22.19
CA GLN A 198 -40.40 20.65 -21.34
C GLN A 198 -40.36 22.11 -21.80
N SER A 199 -39.37 22.50 -22.61
CA SER A 199 -39.25 23.83 -23.23
C SER A 199 -40.19 24.04 -24.44
N MET A 200 -40.98 23.02 -24.82
CA MET A 200 -41.95 23.08 -25.89
C MET A 200 -43.35 23.35 -25.28
N ILE A 201 -43.76 24.62 -25.24
CA ILE A 201 -45.08 25.02 -24.76
C ILE A 201 -46.04 24.97 -25.95
N ASP A 202 -47.12 24.19 -25.82
CA ASP A 202 -48.14 24.08 -26.85
C ASP A 202 -49.07 25.29 -26.77
N VAL A 203 -48.98 26.19 -27.76
CA VAL A 203 -49.79 27.41 -27.81
C VAL A 203 -51.09 27.08 -28.54
N PRO A 204 -52.27 27.26 -27.90
CA PRO A 204 -53.56 26.90 -28.49
C PRO A 204 -53.78 27.63 -29.82
N GLY A 205 -53.89 26.88 -30.91
CA GLY A 205 -54.20 27.37 -32.26
C GLY A 205 -53.03 27.53 -33.23
N VAL A 206 -51.76 27.33 -32.81
CA VAL A 206 -50.58 27.53 -33.70
C VAL A 206 -49.63 26.32 -33.75
N GLY A 207 -49.79 25.34 -32.85
CA GLY A 207 -48.88 24.18 -32.75
C GLY A 207 -47.58 24.50 -31.99
N PRO A 208 -46.73 23.49 -31.73
CA PRO A 208 -45.61 23.62 -30.79
C PRO A 208 -44.56 24.62 -31.29
N ALA A 209 -44.32 25.68 -30.49
CA ALA A 209 -43.34 26.72 -30.80
C ALA A 209 -42.20 26.73 -29.77
N ARG A 210 -40.95 26.77 -30.25
CA ARG A 210 -39.74 26.90 -29.41
C ARG A 210 -39.57 28.35 -28.96
N LEU A 211 -39.37 28.59 -27.67
CA LEU A 211 -39.04 29.92 -27.14
C LEU A 211 -37.53 30.17 -27.30
N HIS A 212 -37.13 31.12 -28.16
CA HIS A 212 -35.77 31.64 -28.20
C HIS A 212 -35.57 32.62 -27.03
N ALA A 213 -34.71 32.28 -26.06
CA ALA A 213 -34.31 33.20 -25.00
C ALA A 213 -33.36 34.28 -25.58
N SER A 214 -33.90 35.46 -25.86
CA SER A 214 -33.15 36.69 -26.11
C SER A 214 -33.00 37.43 -24.78
N SER A 215 -31.84 37.37 -24.13
CA SER A 215 -31.51 38.24 -23.00
C SER A 215 -31.15 39.62 -23.55
N GLY A 216 -32.10 40.56 -23.40
CA GLY A 216 -31.98 41.95 -23.81
C GLY A 216 -30.91 42.73 -23.09
N GLY A 217 -30.30 43.67 -23.81
CA GLY A 217 -29.47 44.73 -23.27
C GLY A 217 -30.28 45.97 -22.86
N LEU A 218 -29.64 46.80 -22.04
CA LEU A 218 -29.50 48.27 -22.14
C LEU A 218 -28.97 48.82 -20.81
N ASP A 219 -27.73 49.33 -20.81
CA ASP A 219 -27.40 50.72 -20.48
C ASP A 219 -25.88 50.89 -20.37
N GLY A 220 -25.36 51.91 -21.05
CA GLY A 220 -23.94 52.07 -21.35
C GLY A 220 -23.15 52.86 -20.30
N TYR A 221 -21.86 52.56 -20.23
CA TYR A 221 -20.75 53.46 -19.86
C TYR A 221 -19.47 52.92 -20.53
N ASP A 222 -18.63 53.83 -21.03
CA ASP A 222 -17.33 53.57 -21.65
C ASP A 222 -16.36 52.84 -20.70
N GLU A 223 -15.68 51.78 -21.16
CA GLU A 223 -14.31 51.43 -20.75
C GLU A 223 -13.72 50.39 -21.72
N GLU A 224 -12.58 50.72 -22.35
CA GLU A 224 -11.68 49.73 -22.94
C GLU A 224 -11.21 48.74 -21.85
N VAL A 225 -11.09 47.43 -22.15
CA VAL A 225 -10.03 46.50 -21.69
C VAL A 225 -10.29 45.06 -22.18
N LEU A 226 -9.33 44.56 -22.97
CA LEU A 226 -8.70 43.23 -23.08
C LEU A 226 -9.46 41.92 -22.73
N GLU A 227 -9.22 40.91 -23.60
CA GLU A 227 -9.11 39.44 -23.41
C GLU A 227 -9.99 38.77 -22.32
N GLU A 228 -10.64 37.63 -22.52
CA GLU A 228 -10.01 36.34 -22.83
C GLU A 228 -11.15 35.31 -23.01
N GLY A 229 -11.53 35.03 -24.26
CA GLY A 229 -12.56 34.03 -24.57
C GLY A 229 -11.94 32.64 -24.70
N ALA A 230 -12.28 31.75 -23.77
CA ALA A 230 -11.80 30.37 -23.68
C ALA A 230 -11.74 29.66 -25.06
N PRO A 231 -10.61 29.05 -25.43
CA PRO A 231 -10.47 28.39 -26.73
C PRO A 231 -11.32 27.11 -26.78
N SER A 232 -12.21 27.02 -27.78
CA SER A 232 -13.01 25.85 -28.08
C SER A 232 -12.13 24.62 -28.35
N VAL A 233 -12.67 23.43 -28.08
CA VAL A 233 -12.05 22.12 -28.27
C VAL A 233 -11.42 21.97 -29.67
N ASP A 234 -12.00 22.64 -30.67
CA ASP A 234 -11.49 22.67 -32.06
C ASP A 234 -10.07 23.25 -32.15
N LYS A 235 -9.74 24.26 -31.34
CA LYS A 235 -8.41 24.89 -31.32
C LYS A 235 -7.36 23.96 -30.73
N TYR A 236 -7.74 23.10 -29.78
CA TYR A 236 -6.86 22.06 -29.23
C TYR A 236 -6.66 20.90 -30.23
N ALA A 237 -7.70 20.53 -30.97
CA ALA A 237 -7.61 19.51 -32.01
C ALA A 237 -6.65 19.93 -33.14
N ASP A 238 -6.73 21.19 -33.59
CA ASP A 238 -5.83 21.72 -34.60
C ASP A 238 -4.38 21.83 -34.11
N MET A 239 -4.17 22.21 -32.84
CA MET A 239 -2.82 22.32 -32.25
C MET A 239 -2.13 20.97 -32.12
N LEU A 240 -2.87 19.91 -31.80
CA LEU A 240 -2.36 18.52 -31.77
C LEU A 240 -2.00 18.04 -33.17
N ARG A 241 -2.86 18.31 -34.16
CA ARG A 241 -2.66 17.87 -35.54
C ARG A 241 -1.39 18.47 -36.16
N ASN A 242 -1.12 19.74 -35.87
CA ASN A 242 0.06 20.46 -36.37
C ASN A 242 1.37 20.00 -35.71
N ARG A 243 1.31 19.42 -34.50
CA ARG A 243 2.50 18.88 -33.81
C ARG A 243 2.90 17.47 -34.26
N THR A 244 1.96 16.68 -34.77
CA THR A 244 2.21 15.32 -35.26
C THR A 244 2.67 15.24 -36.72
N ALA A 245 2.75 16.37 -37.43
CA ALA A 245 3.13 16.43 -38.84
C ALA A 245 4.61 16.82 -39.08
N LEU A 246 5.43 16.83 -38.02
CA LEU A 246 6.90 16.91 -38.07
C LEU A 246 7.49 15.57 -37.61
#